data_AF-A0A1S8WU30-F1
#
_entry.id   AF-A0A1S8WU30-F1
#
_cell.length_a   1.000
_cell.length_b   1.000
_cell.length_c   1.000
_cell.angle_alpha   90.00
_cell.angle_beta   90.00
_cell.angle_gamma   90.00
#
_symmetry.space_group_name_H-M   'P 1'
#
loop_
_entity.id
_entity.type
_entity.pdbx_description
1 polymer ?
#
loop_
_entity_poly.entity_id
_entity_poly.type
_entity_poly.pdbx_seq_one_letter_code
_entity_poly.pdbx_strand_id
1 'polypeptide(L)' 'MEQLTDLNPLSSPGFSRLFQLRALHGCPPLELDVELARNAQAHSEKMANENVMHHCLSRGHGENLCIREGSQPTHID' A
#
# COMPACT_ATOMS: atom_id res chain seq x y z
N MET A 1 -17.64 2.62 -7.21
CA MET A 1 -17.00 1.63 -6.31
C MET A 1 -16.30 0.64 -7.21
N GLU A 2 -15.07 0.95 -7.61
CA GLU A 2 -14.24 -0.01 -8.33
C GLU A 2 -13.86 -1.12 -7.37
N GLN A 3 -14.16 -2.35 -7.78
CA GLN A 3 -13.89 -3.53 -6.98
C GLN A 3 -12.40 -3.86 -7.13
N LEU A 4 -11.75 -4.26 -6.03
CA LEU A 4 -10.35 -4.70 -5.93
C LEU A 4 -9.98 -5.92 -6.81
N THR A 5 -10.81 -6.29 -7.78
CA THR A 5 -10.62 -7.39 -8.72
C THR A 5 -9.65 -7.07 -9.86
N ASP A 6 -9.29 -5.80 -10.08
CA ASP A 6 -8.42 -5.39 -11.20
C ASP A 6 -6.93 -5.29 -10.84
N LEU A 7 -6.54 -5.65 -9.62
CA LEU A 7 -5.13 -5.71 -9.23
C LEU A 7 -4.49 -7.00 -9.76
N ASN A 8 -4.20 -7.05 -11.06
CA ASN A 8 -3.13 -7.90 -11.54
C ASN A 8 -1.82 -7.40 -10.87
N PRO A 9 -1.20 -8.17 -9.97
CA PRO A 9 -0.09 -7.66 -9.16
C PRO A 9 1.10 -7.20 -10.02
N LEU A 10 1.20 -7.73 -11.24
CA LEU A 10 2.28 -7.46 -12.19
C LEU A 10 2.07 -6.17 -13.01
N SER A 11 0.89 -5.52 -12.98
CA SER A 11 0.62 -4.29 -13.75
C SER A 11 0.70 -2.99 -12.94
N SER A 12 0.79 -3.05 -11.61
CA SER A 12 0.93 -1.85 -10.78
C SER A 12 2.40 -1.38 -10.72
N PRO A 13 2.72 -0.11 -11.07
CA PRO A 13 4.09 0.40 -11.08
C PRO A 13 4.79 0.31 -9.72
N GLY A 14 4.03 0.42 -8.62
CA GLY A 14 4.56 0.37 -7.26
C GLY A 14 5.10 -1.02 -6.88
N PHE A 15 4.41 -2.08 -7.31
CA PHE A 15 4.80 -3.47 -7.03
C PHE A 15 6.08 -3.84 -7.80
N SER A 16 6.18 -3.40 -9.05
CA SER A 16 7.36 -3.60 -9.89
C SER A 16 8.62 -2.96 -9.29
N ARG A 17 8.50 -1.76 -8.72
CA ARG A 17 9.65 -1.07 -8.10
C ARG A 17 10.14 -1.76 -6.83
N LEU A 18 9.23 -2.27 -5.99
CA LEU A 18 9.60 -3.01 -4.78
C LEU A 18 10.44 -4.24 -5.11
N PHE A 19 10.01 -5.04 -6.10
CA PHE A 19 10.74 -6.23 -6.52
C PHE A 19 12.10 -5.91 -7.12
N GLN A 20 12.21 -4.86 -7.95
CA GLN A 20 13.49 -4.43 -8.51
C GLN A 20 14.50 -4.07 -7.40
N LEU A 21 14.06 -3.32 -6.38
CA LEU A 21 14.92 -2.94 -5.26
C LEU A 21 15.33 -4.15 -4.44
N ARG A 22 14.40 -5.08 -4.15
CA ARG A 22 14.72 -6.31 -3.43
C ARG A 22 15.74 -7.16 -4.19
N ALA A 23 15.56 -7.31 -5.51
CA ALA A 23 16.49 -8.06 -6.36
C ALA A 23 17.90 -7.43 -6.36
N LEU A 24 18.00 -6.10 -6.42
CA LEU A 24 19.28 -5.38 -6.35
C LEU A 24 20.05 -5.67 -5.05
N HIS A 25 19.33 -5.86 -3.94
CA HIS A 25 19.90 -6.19 -2.65
C HIS A 25 20.01 -7.71 -2.38
N GLY A 26 19.75 -8.57 -3.38
CA GLY A 26 19.80 -10.03 -3.23
C GLY A 26 18.72 -10.60 -2.29
N CYS A 27 17.65 -9.84 -2.03
CA CYS A 27 16.55 -10.27 -1.18
C CYS A 27 15.56 -11.14 -1.97
N PRO A 28 14.98 -12.19 -1.36
CA PRO A 28 13.96 -13.01 -2.01
C PRO A 28 12.75 -12.18 -2.50
N PRO A 29 12.06 -12.57 -3.57
CA PRO A 29 10.82 -11.92 -3.98
C PRO A 29 9.75 -12.05 -2.88
N LEU A 30 8.79 -11.13 -2.86
CA LEU A 30 7.62 -11.21 -1.98
C LEU A 30 6.42 -11.70 -2.78
N GLU A 31 5.46 -12.29 -2.09
CA GLU A 31 4.16 -12.64 -2.65
C GLU A 31 3.10 -11.64 -2.16
N LEU A 32 2.07 -11.42 -2.98
CA LEU A 32 0.95 -10.56 -2.59
C LEU A 32 0.06 -11.31 -1.60
N ASP A 33 -0.02 -10.81 -0.37
CA ASP A 33 -1.04 -11.19 0.60
C ASP A 33 -2.27 -10.28 0.44
N VAL A 34 -3.36 -10.85 -0.08
CA VAL A 34 -4.60 -10.12 -0.38
C VAL A 34 -5.27 -9.59 0.89
N GLU A 35 -5.18 -10.32 2.00
CA GLU A 35 -5.76 -9.88 3.27
C GLU A 35 -4.96 -8.71 3.86
N LEU A 36 -3.63 -8.79 3.80
CA LEU A 36 -2.76 -7.69 4.20
C LEU A 36 -3.00 -6.43 3.35
N ALA A 37 -3.15 -6.58 2.03
CA ALA A 37 -3.45 -5.47 1.13
C ALA A 37 -4.80 -4.80 1.44
N ARG A 38 -5.85 -5.61 1.69
CA ARG A 38 -7.17 -5.11 2.10
C ARG A 38 -7.11 -4.35 3.43
N ASN A 39 -6.37 -4.88 4.41
CA ASN A 39 -6.21 -4.22 5.70
C ASN A 39 -5.43 -2.89 5.57
N ALA A 40 -4.41 -2.84 4.71
CA ALA A 40 -3.67 -1.63 4.41
C ALA A 40 -4.54 -0.55 3.75
N GLN A 41 -5.42 -0.94 2.82
CA GLN A 41 -6.39 -0.04 2.18
C GLN A 41 -7.38 0.54 3.20
N ALA A 42 -7.96 -0.29 4.07
CA ALA A 42 -8.88 0.18 5.08
C ALA A 42 -8.22 1.16 6.08
N HIS A 43 -6.95 0.91 6.43
CA HIS A 43 -6.19 1.80 7.31
C HIS A 43 -5.86 3.14 6.63
N SER A 44 -5.49 3.13 5.35
CA SER A 44 -5.20 4.36 4.60
C SER A 44 -6.44 5.25 4.44
N GLU A 45 -7.61 4.66 4.16
CA GLU A 45 -8.89 5.36 4.08
C GLU A 45 -9.27 6.00 5.43
N LYS A 46 -9.08 5.27 6.54
CA LYS A 46 -9.31 5.80 7.87
C LYS A 46 -8.40 7.01 8.16
N MET A 47 -7.10 6.87 7.90
CA MET A 47 -6.11 7.94 8.10
C MET A 47 -6.42 9.18 7.25
N ALA A 48 -6.82 9.00 6.00
CA ALA A 48 -7.20 10.09 5.10
C ALA A 48 -8.44 10.83 5.61
N ASN A 49 -9.46 10.10 6.09
CA ASN A 49 -10.69 10.70 6.63
C ASN A 49 -10.46 11.46 7.95
N GLU A 50 -9.59 10.93 8.81
CA GLU A 50 -9.27 11.53 10.11
C GLU A 50 -8.18 12.61 10.02
N ASN A 51 -7.51 12.74 8.87
CA ASN A 51 -6.34 13.59 8.66
C ASN A 51 -5.22 13.33 9.69
N VAL A 52 -4.90 12.05 9.90
CA VAL A 52 -3.88 11.59 10.85
C VAL A 52 -2.93 10.59 10.19
N MET A 53 -1.68 10.56 10.64
CA MET A 53 -0.69 9.55 10.28
C MET A 53 -0.29 8.77 11.52
N HIS A 54 -0.73 7.53 11.66
CA HIS A 54 -0.32 6.70 12.79
C HIS A 54 -0.17 5.24 12.40
N HIS A 55 0.82 4.60 13.02
CA HIS A 55 1.05 3.18 12.82
C HIS A 55 -0.09 2.34 13.38
N CYS A 56 -0.46 1.28 12.65
CA CYS A 56 -1.36 0.28 13.19
C CYS A 56 -0.60 -0.53 14.26
N LEU A 57 -1.06 -0.50 15.52
CA LEU A 57 -0.41 -1.20 16.66
C LEU A 57 -0.47 -2.73 16.56
N SER A 58 -0.86 -3.30 15.41
CA SER A 58 -0.97 -4.74 15.23
C SER A 58 0.42 -5.40 15.26
N ARG A 59 0.55 -6.43 16.10
CA ARG A 59 1.80 -7.19 16.25
C ARG A 59 1.81 -8.31 15.22
N GLY A 60 2.65 -8.22 14.20
CA GLY A 60 2.85 -9.35 13.26
C GLY A 60 3.42 -8.98 11.89
N HIS A 61 3.28 -7.74 11.44
CA HIS A 61 3.76 -7.29 10.13
C HIS A 61 4.46 -5.94 10.24
N GLY A 62 5.46 -5.71 9.37
CA GLY A 62 6.06 -4.38 9.21
C GLY A 62 5.12 -3.47 8.42
N GLU A 63 5.10 -2.18 8.76
CA GLU A 63 4.22 -1.19 8.13
C GLU A 63 5.03 0.03 7.68
N ASN A 64 4.85 0.41 6.42
CA ASN A 64 5.38 1.66 5.86
C ASN A 64 4.20 2.59 5.57
N LEU A 65 4.27 3.83 6.03
CA LEU A 65 3.24 4.85 5.84
C LEU A 65 3.77 5.98 4.95
N CYS A 66 2.91 6.53 4.10
CA CYS A 66 3.19 7.71 3.29
C CYS A 66 1.94 8.58 3.22
N ILE A 67 2.09 9.89 3.43
CA ILE A 67 1.02 10.87 3.26
C ILE A 67 1.46 11.91 2.24
N ARG A 68 0.52 12.35 1.42
CA ARG A 68 0.64 13.55 0.61
C ARG A 68 -0.46 14.52 1.00
N GLU A 69 -0.05 15.67 1.54
CA GLU A 69 -0.96 16.76 1.84
C GLU A 69 -1.00 17.74 0.66
N GLY A 70 -2.17 18.33 0.40
CA GLY A 70 -2.36 19.28 -0.68
C GLY A 70 -3.74 19.93 -0.62
N SER A 71 -3.86 21.10 -1.25
CA SER A 71 -5.13 21.84 -1.33
C SER A 71 -6.11 21.30 -2.37
N GLN A 72 -5.67 20.35 -3.20
CA GLN A 72 -6.49 19.68 -4.20
C GLN A 72 -6.63 18.19 -3.87
N PRO A 73 -7.85 17.62 -3.93
CA PRO A 73 -8.05 16.20 -3.76
C PRO A 73 -7.21 15.42 -4.79
N THR A 74 -6.53 14.39 -4.31
CA THR A 74 -5.87 13.45 -5.22
C THR A 74 -6.95 12.61 -5.90
N HIS A 75 -7.02 12.68 -7.24
CA HIS A 75 -7.75 11.70 -8.02
C HIS A 75 -6.97 10.39 -7.95
N ILE A 76 -7.56 9.36 -7.34
CA ILE A 76 -7.00 8.01 -7.32
C ILE A 76 -7.65 7.30 -8.51
N ASP A 77 -6.90 7.16 -9.61
CA ASP A 77 -7.26 6.30 -10.75
C ASP A 77 -6.98 4.82 -10.41
#